data_AF-X1VV49-F1
#
_entry.id   AF-X1VV49-F1
#
_cell.length_a   1.000
_cell.length_b   1.000
_cell.length_c   1.000
_cell.angle_alpha   90.00
_cell.angle_beta   90.00
_cell.angle_gamma   90.00
#
_symmetry.space_group_name_H-M   'P 1'
#
loop_
_entity.id
_entity.type
_entity.pdbx_description
1 polymer ?
#
loop_
_entity_poly.entity_id
_entity_poly.type
_entity_poly.pdbx_seq_one_letter_code
_entity_poly.pdbx_strand_id
1 'polypeptide(L)'
;YNPRLIVAGASAYPRVIDFERLRHIADQAGAKLMVDIAHIAGMVAAGLHPTPVPYADVITSTTHKTLRGPRSGFILCRRELASAVDAAVFPTMQGGPLMHTIAAKAVAFH
;
A
#
# COMPACT_ATOMS: atom_id res chain seq x y z
N TYR A 1 -9.78 19.28 13.20
CA TYR A 1 -9.19 17.94 13.40
C TYR A 1 -7.71 17.99 13.05
N ASN A 2 -6.85 17.29 13.81
CA ASN A 2 -5.39 17.21 13.57
C ASN A 2 -4.98 15.73 13.39
N PRO A 3 -5.24 15.13 12.22
CA PRO A 3 -4.98 13.71 12.00
C PRO A 3 -3.47 13.45 11.93
N ARG A 4 -3.02 12.33 12.50
CA ARG A 4 -1.63 11.87 12.33
C ARG A 4 -1.43 11.10 11.02
N LEU A 5 -2.51 10.56 10.46
CA LEU A 5 -2.54 9.72 9.27
C LEU A 5 -3.81 10.00 8.47
N ILE A 6 -3.65 10.16 7.15
CA ILE A 6 -4.74 10.14 6.17
C ILE A 6 -4.61 8.84 5.39
N VAL A 7 -5.72 8.11 5.25
CA VAL A 7 -5.78 6.88 4.45
C VAL A 7 -6.57 7.17 3.18
N ALA A 8 -5.99 6.82 2.04
CA ALA A 8 -6.64 6.89 0.74
C ALA A 8 -6.66 5.51 0.08
N GLY A 9 -7.68 5.23 -0.72
CA GLY A 9 -7.93 3.91 -1.27
C GLY A 9 -9.41 3.62 -1.26
N ALA A 10 -9.85 2.66 -2.06
CA ALA A 10 -11.26 2.35 -2.17
C ALA A 10 -11.51 0.91 -2.60
N SER A 11 -12.59 0.34 -2.08
CA SER A 11 -13.12 -0.96 -2.52
C SER A 11 -14.19 -0.81 -3.62
N ALA A 12 -14.93 0.30 -3.63
CA ALA A 12 -16.07 0.53 -4.51
C ALA A 12 -16.13 1.99 -4.99
N TYR A 13 -15.00 2.51 -5.49
CA TYR A 13 -14.94 3.85 -6.09
C TYR A 13 -14.53 3.72 -7.57
N PRO A 14 -15.40 4.13 -8.52
CA PRO A 14 -15.20 3.84 -9.94
C PRO A 14 -14.36 4.92 -10.67
N ARG A 15 -13.74 5.85 -9.94
CA ARG A 15 -12.98 6.97 -10.51
C ARG A 15 -11.51 6.87 -10.11
N VAL A 16 -10.69 7.58 -10.88
CA VAL A 16 -9.27 7.75 -10.61
C VAL A 16 -9.10 8.49 -9.28
N ILE A 17 -8.15 8.02 -8.47
CA ILE A 17 -7.78 8.66 -7.20
C ILE A 17 -6.65 9.66 -7.48
N ASP A 18 -6.85 10.92 -7.07
CA ASP A 18 -5.86 11.99 -7.17
C ASP A 18 -4.91 11.97 -5.96
N PHE A 19 -3.80 11.25 -6.12
CA PHE A 19 -2.80 11.09 -5.05
C PHE A 19 -2.00 12.36 -4.76
N GLU A 20 -1.82 13.24 -5.76
CA GLU A 20 -1.12 14.51 -5.59
C GLU A 20 -1.92 15.45 -4.70
N ARG A 21 -3.21 15.60 -4.98
CA ARG A 21 -4.09 16.40 -4.14
C ARG A 21 -4.14 15.88 -2.70
N LEU A 22 -4.19 14.57 -2.53
CA LEU A 22 -4.16 13.94 -1.20
C LEU A 22 -2.84 14.20 -0.46
N ARG A 23 -1.71 14.20 -1.17
CA ARG A 23 -0.40 14.58 -0.59
C ARG A 23 -0.43 16.00 -0.07
N HIS A 24 -0.89 16.94 -0.89
CA HIS A 24 -1.00 18.34 -0.49
C HIS A 24 -1.86 18.52 0.76
N ILE A 25 -3.01 17.84 0.84
CA ILE A 25 -3.88 17.86 2.02
C ILE A 25 -3.17 17.26 3.25
N ALA A 26 -2.45 16.16 3.09
CA ALA A 26 -1.70 15.55 4.17
C ALA A 26 -0.58 16.47 4.69
N ASP A 27 0.13 17.17 3.80
CA ASP A 27 1.15 18.16 4.18
C ASP A 27 0.54 19.34 4.94
N GLN A 28 -0.59 19.89 4.46
CA GLN A 28 -1.30 20.96 5.15
C GLN A 28 -1.77 20.57 6.56
N ALA A 29 -2.13 19.28 6.75
CA ALA A 29 -2.56 18.76 8.03
C ALA A 29 -1.40 18.27 8.92
N GLY A 30 -0.15 18.28 8.44
CA GLY A 30 0.98 17.67 9.15
C GLY A 30 0.86 16.15 9.33
N ALA A 31 0.12 15.48 8.44
CA ALA A 31 -0.21 14.07 8.51
C ALA A 31 0.66 13.23 7.55
N LYS A 32 0.83 11.94 7.89
CA LYS A 32 1.31 10.94 6.92
C LYS A 32 0.20 10.56 5.94
N LEU A 33 0.57 10.17 4.73
CA LEU A 33 -0.35 9.63 3.73
C LEU A 33 -0.09 8.13 3.53
N MET A 34 -1.10 7.32 3.85
CA MET A 34 -1.12 5.89 3.51
C MET A 34 -2.09 5.65 2.36
N VAL A 35 -1.65 4.95 1.32
CA VAL A 35 -2.50 4.56 0.19
C VAL A 35 -2.70 3.05 0.16
N ASP A 36 -3.95 2.59 0.30
CA ASP A 36 -4.33 1.21 0.05
C ASP A 36 -4.77 1.01 -1.40
N ILE A 37 -3.93 0.33 -2.19
CA ILE A 37 -4.19 0.04 -3.61
C ILE A 37 -4.78 -1.36 -3.82
N ALA A 38 -5.27 -2.05 -2.79
CA ALA A 38 -5.68 -3.46 -2.88
C ALA A 38 -6.50 -3.83 -4.13
N HIS A 39 -7.54 -3.04 -4.46
CA HIS A 39 -8.41 -3.30 -5.61
C HIS A 39 -7.80 -2.89 -6.96
N ILE A 40 -6.86 -1.93 -6.97
CA ILE A 40 -6.31 -1.33 -8.18
C ILE A 40 -4.83 -1.70 -8.43
N ALA A 41 -4.22 -2.52 -7.59
CA ALA A 41 -2.79 -2.83 -7.62
C ALA A 41 -2.30 -3.36 -8.98
N GLY A 42 -3.05 -4.24 -9.64
CA GLY A 42 -2.70 -4.71 -10.98
C GLY A 42 -2.80 -3.62 -12.04
N MET A 43 -3.78 -2.72 -11.92
CA MET A 43 -3.92 -1.58 -12.83
C MET A 43 -2.81 -0.56 -12.63
N VAL A 44 -2.37 -0.33 -11.38
CA VAL A 44 -1.21 0.51 -11.06
C VAL A 44 0.07 -0.11 -11.64
N ALA A 45 0.29 -1.42 -11.44
CA ALA A 45 1.46 -2.12 -11.96
C ALA A 45 1.52 -2.10 -13.50
N ALA A 46 0.35 -2.17 -14.17
CA ALA A 46 0.24 -2.09 -15.63
C ALA A 46 0.25 -0.65 -16.19
N GLY A 47 0.33 0.38 -15.35
CA GLY A 47 0.29 1.79 -15.78
C GLY A 47 -1.08 2.29 -16.26
N LEU A 48 -2.16 1.55 -15.96
CA LEU A 48 -3.53 1.88 -16.35
C LEU A 48 -4.28 2.73 -15.30
N HIS A 49 -3.75 2.82 -14.08
CA HIS A 49 -4.20 3.74 -13.05
C HIS A 49 -2.97 4.51 -12.54
N PRO A 50 -3.08 5.81 -12.17
CA PRO A 50 -1.98 6.56 -11.59
C PRO A 50 -1.29 5.81 -10.45
N THR A 51 0.01 5.99 -10.35
CA THR A 51 0.81 5.44 -9.25
C THR A 51 0.74 6.35 -8.02
N PRO A 52 0.64 5.79 -6.80
CA PRO A 52 0.75 6.58 -5.57
C PRO A 52 2.20 6.99 -5.24
N VAL A 53 3.20 6.54 -6.01
CA VAL A 53 4.60 7.00 -5.91
C VAL A 53 4.77 8.25 -6.78
N PRO A 54 5.34 9.36 -6.27
CA PRO A 54 6.08 9.52 -5.00
C PRO A 54 5.26 10.04 -3.81
N TYR A 55 3.95 10.21 -3.97
CA TYR A 55 3.07 10.92 -3.04
C TYR A 55 2.91 10.23 -1.67
N ALA A 56 2.72 8.92 -1.65
CA ALA A 56 2.45 8.18 -0.43
C ALA A 56 3.70 8.00 0.46
N ASP A 57 3.52 8.05 1.79
CA ASP A 57 4.54 7.65 2.76
C ASP A 57 4.55 6.12 2.94
N VAL A 58 3.36 5.51 2.90
CA VAL A 58 3.13 4.06 3.00
C VAL A 58 2.12 3.64 1.92
N ILE A 59 2.38 2.53 1.25
CA ILE A 59 1.46 1.90 0.30
C ILE A 59 1.19 0.49 0.78
N THR A 60 -0.08 0.15 0.99
CA THR A 60 -0.51 -1.21 1.32
C THR A 60 -1.27 -1.80 0.15
N SER A 61 -1.23 -3.13 0.04
CA SER A 61 -2.07 -3.81 -0.93
C SER A 61 -2.26 -5.28 -0.60
N THR A 62 -3.32 -5.85 -1.18
CA THR A 62 -3.46 -7.28 -1.38
C THR A 62 -2.84 -7.73 -2.69
N THR A 63 -2.51 -9.02 -2.81
CA THR A 63 -1.95 -9.60 -4.04
C THR A 63 -2.95 -10.36 -4.91
N HIS A 64 -4.11 -10.76 -4.38
CA HIS A 64 -5.06 -11.67 -5.05
C HIS A 64 -6.16 -11.00 -5.88
N LYS A 65 -6.22 -9.67 -5.96
CA LYS A 65 -7.26 -8.96 -6.73
C LYS A 65 -6.80 -8.74 -8.17
N THR A 66 -6.74 -7.50 -8.62
CA THR A 66 -6.28 -7.15 -9.97
C THR A 66 -4.82 -7.56 -10.23
N LEU A 67 -4.01 -7.75 -9.18
CA LEU A 67 -2.63 -8.24 -9.28
C LEU A 67 -2.54 -9.78 -9.46
N ARG A 68 -3.66 -10.51 -9.31
CA ARG A 68 -3.83 -11.93 -9.67
C ARG A 68 -2.81 -12.92 -9.05
N GLY A 69 -2.25 -12.57 -7.89
CA GLY A 69 -1.38 -13.43 -7.08
C GLY A 69 -2.12 -14.24 -6.00
N PRO A 70 -1.38 -14.81 -5.03
CA PRO A 70 -1.97 -15.59 -3.94
C PRO A 70 -2.73 -14.70 -2.94
N ARG A 71 -3.45 -15.31 -1.98
CA ARG A 71 -4.02 -14.55 -0.86
C ARG A 71 -2.92 -14.09 0.11
N SER A 72 -2.43 -12.86 -0.09
CA SER A 72 -1.43 -12.24 0.76
C SER A 72 -1.51 -10.71 0.70
N GLY A 73 -0.77 -10.04 1.59
CA GLY A 73 -0.53 -8.60 1.57
C GLY A 73 0.94 -8.25 1.35
N PHE A 74 1.19 -6.98 1.05
CA PHE A 74 2.51 -6.35 1.09
C PHE A 74 2.40 -4.89 1.53
N ILE A 75 3.50 -4.37 2.07
CA ILE A 75 3.64 -2.98 2.51
C ILE A 75 4.89 -2.43 1.80
N LEU A 76 4.73 -1.34 1.06
CA LEU A 76 5.82 -0.51 0.59
C LEU A 76 5.83 0.75 1.45
N CYS A 77 7.01 1.27 1.77
CA CYS A 77 7.13 2.49 2.54
C CYS A 77 8.41 3.23 2.18
N ARG A 78 8.48 4.49 2.58
CA ARG A 78 9.74 5.23 2.52
C ARG A 78 10.78 4.61 3.46
N ARG A 79 12.06 4.75 3.12
CA ARG A 79 13.17 4.07 3.81
C ARG A 79 13.21 4.39 5.31
N GLU A 80 12.88 5.62 5.69
CA GLU A 80 12.84 6.06 7.07
C GLU A 80 11.78 5.33 7.93
N LEU A 81 10.78 4.69 7.31
CA LEU A 81 9.74 3.93 8.00
C LEU A 81 10.03 2.42 8.04
N ALA A 82 11.03 1.92 7.30
CA ALA A 82 11.24 0.49 7.09
C ALA A 82 11.38 -0.30 8.40
N SER A 83 12.28 0.14 9.30
CA SER A 83 12.49 -0.53 10.60
C SER A 83 11.24 -0.55 11.48
N ALA A 84 10.46 0.55 11.48
CA ALA A 84 9.22 0.63 12.24
C ALA A 84 8.12 -0.28 11.67
N VAL A 85 8.02 -0.37 10.35
CA VAL A 85 7.08 -1.26 9.65
C VAL A 85 7.44 -2.72 9.90
N ASP A 86 8.72 -3.09 9.75
CA ASP A 86 9.19 -4.45 9.97
C ASP A 86 8.92 -4.90 11.41
N ALA A 87 9.27 -4.08 12.41
CA ALA A 87 9.01 -4.35 13.82
C ALA A 87 7.51 -4.49 14.12
N ALA A 88 6.67 -3.64 13.51
CA ALA A 88 5.22 -3.72 13.66
C ALA A 88 4.64 -5.02 13.08
N VAL A 89 5.21 -5.54 11.99
CA VAL A 89 4.82 -6.85 11.44
C VAL A 89 5.30 -7.98 12.34
N PHE A 90 6.59 -8.00 12.66
CA PHE A 90 7.22 -8.97 13.55
C PHE A 90 8.27 -8.27 14.42
N PRO A 91 8.23 -8.38 15.75
CA PRO A 91 7.48 -9.37 16.53
C PRO A 91 6.08 -8.90 17.00
N THR A 92 5.61 -7.70 16.62
CA THR A 92 4.42 -7.11 17.25
C THR A 92 3.09 -7.77 16.85
N MET A 93 2.82 -7.97 15.56
CA MET A 93 1.49 -8.45 15.11
C MET A 93 1.45 -9.90 14.66
N GLN A 94 2.52 -10.41 14.06
CA GLN A 94 2.57 -11.74 13.46
C GLN A 94 3.72 -12.57 14.03
N GLY A 95 3.62 -13.89 13.87
CA GLY A 95 4.67 -14.86 14.20
C GLY A 95 5.47 -15.28 12.96
N GLY A 96 5.66 -16.60 12.78
CA GLY A 96 6.40 -17.14 11.64
C GLY A 96 5.75 -16.82 10.28
N PRO A 97 6.54 -16.44 9.26
CA PRO A 97 6.02 -16.09 7.94
C PRO A 97 5.53 -17.30 7.15
N LEU A 98 4.51 -17.09 6.31
CA LEU A 98 4.00 -18.12 5.38
C LEU A 98 4.87 -18.20 4.12
N MET A 99 5.99 -18.92 4.19
CA MET A 99 6.98 -19.00 3.10
C MET A 99 6.40 -19.52 1.77
N HIS A 100 5.45 -20.46 1.80
CA HIS A 100 4.75 -20.95 0.60
C HIS A 100 3.98 -19.81 -0.11
N THR A 101 3.37 -18.92 0.65
CA THR A 101 2.66 -17.75 0.12
C THR A 101 3.63 -16.67 -0.37
N ILE A 102 4.78 -16.50 0.29
CA ILE A 102 5.85 -15.58 -0.16
C ILE A 102 6.42 -16.06 -1.51
N ALA A 103 6.67 -17.37 -1.67
CA ALA A 103 7.11 -17.94 -2.94
C ALA A 103 6.08 -17.70 -4.06
N ALA A 104 4.79 -17.93 -3.78
CA ALA A 104 3.73 -17.66 -4.76
C ALA A 104 3.59 -16.17 -5.10
N LYS A 105 3.88 -15.24 -4.17
CA LYS A 105 3.93 -13.80 -4.48
C LYS A 105 5.06 -13.47 -5.45
N ALA A 106 6.24 -14.06 -5.27
CA ALA A 106 7.37 -13.83 -6.15
C ALA A 106 7.05 -14.23 -7.59
N VAL A 107 6.38 -15.37 -7.79
CA VAL A 107 5.89 -15.79 -9.12
C VAL A 107 4.90 -14.78 -9.71
N ALA A 108 4.01 -14.19 -8.89
CA ALA A 108 3.04 -13.20 -9.35
C ALA A 108 3.66 -11.83 -9.68
N PHE A 109 4.86 -11.53 -9.17
CA PHE A 109 5.55 -10.25 -9.38
C PHE A 109 6.61 -10.31 -10.49
N HIS A 110 6.87 -11.50 -11.02
CA HIS A 110 7.81 -11.74 -12.12
C HIS A 110 7.21 -11.32 -13.45
#